data_AF-A0A831R7U9-F1
#
_entry.id   AF-A0A831R7U9-F1
#
_cell.length_a   1.000
_cell.length_b   1.000
_cell.length_c   1.000
_cell.angle_alpha   90.00
_cell.angle_beta   90.00
_cell.angle_gamma   90.00
#
_symmetry.space_group_name_H-M   'P 1'
#
loop_
_entity.id
_entity.type
_entity.pdbx_description
1 polymer ?
#
loop_
_entity_poly.entity_id
_entity_poly.type
_entity_poly.pdbx_seq_one_letter_code
_entity_poly.pdbx_strand_id
1 'polypeptide(L)'
;VYTWDETPYDPLIPRDVKKRYAIEKVLDKWPTFSMKDKERKGKQKFAREHKSLQKLLATLPKESEKEFHALWLEFEQGKSKEGRFVRQADKMESYLQGMEYWKKYGKIRYKLWARWAKEIFHDAVFIEFLREVDERFQNRRTQKRKRPVKPSSSKSVRKA
;
A
#
# COMPACT_ATOMS: atom_id res chain seq x y z
N VAL A 1 11.63 -6.19 -16.57
CA VAL A 1 11.26 -5.33 -15.41
C VAL A 1 12.43 -4.41 -15.13
N TYR A 2 12.23 -3.09 -15.20
CA TYR A 2 13.32 -2.10 -15.12
C TYR A 2 13.60 -1.61 -13.69
N THR A 3 12.62 -1.70 -12.80
CA THR A 3 12.76 -1.44 -11.36
C THR A 3 11.93 -2.48 -10.59
N TRP A 4 12.49 -3.00 -9.49
CA TRP A 4 11.76 -3.86 -8.56
C TRP A 4 10.92 -2.98 -7.62
N ASP A 5 9.71 -3.43 -7.26
CA ASP A 5 8.90 -2.76 -6.25
C ASP A 5 9.47 -3.08 -4.86
N GLU A 6 10.19 -2.12 -4.28
CA GLU A 6 10.86 -2.27 -2.99
C GLU A 6 9.95 -1.80 -1.85
N THR A 7 9.50 -2.73 -1.02
CA THR A 7 8.75 -2.41 0.19
C THR A 7 9.67 -1.80 1.26
N PRO A 8 9.12 -1.08 2.25
CA PRO A 8 9.88 -0.66 3.43
C PRO A 8 10.49 -1.82 4.22
N TYR A 9 9.99 -3.05 4.05
CA TYR A 9 10.43 -4.24 4.78
C TYR A 9 11.57 -4.98 4.10
N ASP A 10 11.77 -4.84 2.79
CA ASP A 10 12.76 -5.63 2.03
C ASP A 10 14.20 -5.55 2.58
N PRO A 11 14.70 -4.40 3.07
CA PRO A 11 16.02 -4.33 3.70
C PRO A 11 16.11 -5.08 5.04
N LEU A 12 14.97 -5.33 5.69
CA LEU A 12 14.86 -5.92 7.03
C LEU A 12 14.50 -7.40 6.99
N ILE A 13 13.98 -7.88 5.86
CA ILE A 13 13.60 -9.28 5.66
C ILE A 13 14.86 -10.12 5.40
N PRO A 14 15.11 -11.18 6.20
CA PRO A 14 16.16 -12.14 5.88
C PRO A 14 15.91 -12.77 4.49
N ARG A 15 16.94 -12.85 3.66
CA ARG A 15 16.85 -13.50 2.33
C ARG A 15 16.50 -15.00 2.39
N ASP A 16 16.76 -15.62 3.54
CA ASP A 16 16.45 -17.03 3.79
C ASP A 16 15.01 -17.20 4.27
N VAL A 17 14.16 -17.72 3.39
CA VAL A 17 12.73 -18.01 3.64
C VAL A 17 12.48 -19.05 4.72
N LYS A 18 13.49 -19.81 5.15
CA LYS A 18 13.36 -20.77 6.26
C LYS A 18 13.25 -20.07 7.62
N LYS A 19 13.61 -18.79 7.72
CA LYS A 19 13.49 -17.97 8.94
C LYS A 19 12.11 -17.31 9.08
N ARG A 20 11.03 -18.05 8.83
CA ARG A 20 9.63 -17.53 8.85
C ARG A 20 9.29 -16.76 10.12
N TYR A 21 9.68 -17.27 11.29
CA TYR A 21 9.46 -16.60 12.57
C TYR A 21 10.14 -15.21 12.67
N ALA A 22 11.35 -15.08 12.11
CA ALA A 22 12.05 -13.79 12.09
C ALA A 22 11.37 -12.80 11.14
N ILE A 23 10.85 -13.28 9.99
CA ILE A 23 10.09 -12.48 9.03
C ILE A 23 8.79 -11.97 9.69
N GLU A 24 8.04 -12.84 10.36
CA GLU A 24 6.81 -12.46 11.06
C GLU A 24 7.05 -11.39 12.12
N LYS A 25 8.14 -11.50 12.90
CA LYS A 25 8.52 -10.45 13.87
C LYS A 25 8.82 -9.10 13.22
N VAL A 26 9.46 -9.09 12.05
CA VAL A 26 9.76 -7.86 11.32
C VAL A 26 8.47 -7.23 10.77
N LEU A 27 7.58 -8.05 10.20
CA LEU A 27 6.27 -7.61 9.73
C LEU A 27 5.33 -7.19 10.88
N ASP A 28 5.69 -7.51 12.13
CA ASP A 28 4.88 -7.18 13.29
C ASP A 28 4.85 -5.68 13.60
N LYS A 29 5.85 -4.93 13.12
CA LYS A 29 6.00 -3.50 13.42
C LYS A 29 6.19 -2.71 12.14
N TRP A 30 5.79 -1.44 12.16
CA TRP A 30 6.14 -0.54 11.06
C TRP A 30 7.64 -0.23 11.15
N PRO A 31 8.41 -0.33 10.05
CA PRO A 31 9.83 -0.12 10.11
C PRO A 31 10.14 1.36 10.34
N THR A 32 10.96 1.63 11.34
CA THR A 32 11.44 2.96 11.66
C THR A 32 12.82 3.15 11.05
N PHE A 33 12.95 4.12 10.16
CA PHE A 33 14.24 4.51 9.56
C PHE A 33 14.64 5.89 10.05
N SER A 34 15.95 6.11 10.21
CA SER A 34 16.50 7.44 10.46
C SER A 34 16.20 8.37 9.27
N MET A 35 16.17 9.68 9.49
CA MET A 35 15.98 10.64 8.39
C MET A 35 17.06 10.50 7.32
N LYS A 36 18.31 10.25 7.72
CA LYS A 36 19.44 10.01 6.80
C LYS A 36 19.21 8.77 5.93
N ASP A 37 18.72 7.67 6.51
CA ASP A 37 18.44 6.45 5.75
C ASP A 37 17.28 6.62 4.78
N LYS A 38 16.22 7.33 5.19
CA LYS A 38 15.10 7.66 4.29
C LYS A 38 15.56 8.50 3.11
N GLU A 39 16.38 9.51 3.34
CA GLU A 39 16.92 10.36 2.29
C GLU A 39 17.82 9.57 1.32
N ARG A 40 18.72 8.75 1.86
CA ARG A 40 19.58 7.87 1.07
C ARG A 40 18.77 6.90 0.20
N LYS A 41 17.76 6.24 0.78
CA LYS A 41 16.87 5.31 0.05
C LYS A 41 16.08 6.05 -1.03
N GLY A 42 15.57 7.24 -0.72
CA GLY A 42 14.87 8.09 -1.68
C GLY A 42 15.74 8.46 -2.89
N LYS A 43 16.98 8.92 -2.65
CA LYS A 43 17.93 9.25 -3.73
C LYS A 43 18.28 8.05 -4.60
N GLN A 44 18.51 6.88 -3.98
CA GLN A 44 18.80 5.65 -4.70
C GLN A 44 17.61 5.18 -5.55
N LYS A 45 16.39 5.23 -4.99
CA LYS A 45 15.16 4.91 -5.72
C LYS A 45 14.99 5.83 -6.92
N PHE A 46 15.06 7.14 -6.69
CA PHE A 46 14.94 8.16 -7.74
C PHE A 46 15.94 7.94 -8.87
N ALA A 47 17.22 7.72 -8.55
CA ALA A 47 18.25 7.51 -9.57
C ALA A 47 17.99 6.24 -10.41
N ARG A 48 17.51 5.16 -9.79
CA ARG A 48 17.16 3.92 -10.50
C ARG A 48 15.94 4.12 -11.41
N GLU A 49 14.90 4.76 -10.91
CA GLU A 49 13.67 5.02 -11.68
C GLU A 49 13.92 6.00 -12.82
N HIS A 50 14.68 7.07 -12.58
CA HIS A 50 15.04 8.04 -13.61
C HIS A 50 15.84 7.39 -14.75
N LYS A 51 16.85 6.57 -14.44
CA LYS A 51 17.61 5.81 -15.44
C LYS A 51 16.73 4.85 -16.24
N SER A 52 15.75 4.23 -15.59
CA SER A 52 14.79 3.32 -16.23
C SER A 52 13.80 4.07 -17.11
N LEU A 53 13.30 5.23 -16.66
CA LEU A 53 12.44 6.10 -17.44
C LEU A 53 13.15 6.58 -18.71
N GLN A 54 14.41 7.04 -18.60
CA GLN A 54 15.19 7.45 -19.77
C GLN A 54 15.29 6.35 -20.83
N LYS A 55 15.48 5.09 -20.42
CA LYS A 55 15.49 3.95 -21.34
C LYS A 55 14.14 3.70 -22.00
N LEU A 56 13.05 3.87 -21.27
CA LEU A 56 11.69 3.70 -21.80
C LEU A 56 11.37 4.81 -22.82
N LEU A 57 11.70 6.05 -22.49
CA LEU A 57 11.39 7.21 -23.32
C LEU A 57 12.31 7.36 -24.55
N ALA A 58 13.49 6.72 -24.56
CA ALA A 58 14.45 6.80 -25.66
C ALA A 58 13.92 6.34 -27.03
N THR A 59 12.79 5.62 -27.06
CA THR A 59 12.15 5.16 -28.30
C THR A 59 11.08 6.11 -28.82
N LEU A 60 10.72 7.14 -28.06
CA LEU A 60 9.66 8.08 -28.39
C LEU A 60 10.20 9.28 -29.21
N PRO A 61 9.32 9.99 -29.94
CA PRO A 61 9.65 11.30 -30.52
C PRO A 61 10.14 12.28 -29.44
N LYS A 62 11.06 13.18 -29.83
CA LYS A 62 11.73 14.10 -28.89
C LYS A 62 10.76 14.99 -28.11
N GLU A 63 9.65 15.40 -28.72
CA GLU A 63 8.62 16.19 -28.06
C GLU A 63 7.95 15.38 -26.93
N SER A 64 7.51 14.15 -27.24
CA SER A 64 6.87 13.25 -26.27
C SER A 64 7.83 12.81 -25.16
N GLU A 65 9.09 12.51 -25.49
CA GLU A 65 10.13 12.20 -24.51
C GLU A 65 10.24 13.32 -23.46
N LYS A 66 10.33 14.58 -23.92
CA LYS A 66 10.43 15.75 -23.02
C LYS A 66 9.18 15.91 -22.17
N GLU A 67 8.00 15.77 -22.77
CA GLU A 67 6.73 15.92 -22.06
C GLU A 67 6.56 14.87 -20.96
N PHE A 68 6.74 13.58 -21.28
CA PHE A 68 6.64 12.51 -20.29
C PHE A 68 7.69 12.61 -19.20
N HIS A 69 8.91 13.05 -19.55
CA HIS A 69 9.96 13.29 -18.57
C HIS A 69 9.58 14.41 -17.59
N ALA A 70 9.04 15.51 -18.12
CA ALA A 70 8.57 16.63 -17.31
C ALA A 70 7.41 16.23 -16.39
N LEU A 71 6.41 15.52 -16.91
CA LEU A 71 5.27 15.01 -16.11
C LEU A 71 5.73 14.06 -15.00
N TRP A 72 6.66 13.15 -15.30
CA TRP A 72 7.22 12.26 -14.29
C TRP A 72 7.98 13.05 -13.21
N LEU A 73 8.77 14.05 -13.60
CA LEU A 73 9.49 14.89 -12.65
C LEU A 73 8.55 15.71 -11.77
N GLU A 74 7.46 16.23 -12.35
CA GLU A 74 6.42 16.94 -11.61
C GLU A 74 5.76 16.02 -10.58
N PHE A 75 5.41 14.78 -10.97
CA PHE A 75 4.90 13.77 -10.06
C PHE A 75 5.93 13.40 -8.98
N GLU A 76 7.21 13.23 -9.29
CA GLU A 76 8.28 12.90 -8.33
C GLU A 76 8.71 14.08 -7.44
N GLN A 77 8.37 15.31 -7.79
CA GLN A 77 8.54 16.46 -6.90
C GLN A 77 7.29 16.76 -6.08
N GLY A 78 6.10 16.58 -6.64
CA GLY A 78 4.81 16.85 -5.99
C GLY A 78 4.68 18.31 -5.53
N LYS A 79 5.23 19.26 -6.29
CA LYS A 79 5.17 20.70 -5.96
C LYS A 79 3.97 21.42 -6.57
N SER A 80 3.44 20.90 -7.68
CA SER A 80 2.19 21.39 -8.27
C SER A 80 0.97 20.87 -7.51
N LYS A 81 -0.21 21.44 -7.80
CA LYS A 81 -1.46 20.97 -7.19
C LYS A 81 -1.81 19.58 -7.72
N GLU A 82 -1.62 19.38 -9.01
CA GLU A 82 -1.82 18.17 -9.78
C GLU A 82 -0.90 17.05 -9.28
N GLY A 83 0.41 17.33 -9.17
CA GLY A 83 1.39 16.38 -8.64
C GLY A 83 1.09 15.95 -7.20
N ARG A 84 0.64 16.87 -6.33
CA ARG A 84 0.18 16.51 -4.98
C ARG A 84 -1.10 15.68 -4.99
N PHE A 85 -2.04 16.00 -5.88
CA PHE A 85 -3.29 15.28 -6.00
C PHE A 85 -3.06 13.85 -6.48
N VAL A 86 -2.31 13.67 -7.57
CA VAL A 86 -2.00 12.35 -8.15
C VAL A 86 -1.20 11.48 -7.18
N ARG A 87 -0.28 12.07 -6.39
CA ARG A 87 0.41 11.35 -5.31
C ARG A 87 -0.53 10.81 -4.25
N GLN A 88 -1.52 11.60 -3.84
CA GLN A 88 -2.52 11.12 -2.89
C GLN A 88 -3.41 10.06 -3.55
N ALA A 89 -3.76 10.20 -4.84
CA ALA A 89 -4.48 9.15 -5.57
C ALA A 89 -3.72 7.81 -5.55
N ASP A 90 -2.41 7.81 -5.81
CA ASP A 90 -1.53 6.65 -5.72
C ASP A 90 -1.57 6.00 -4.32
N LYS A 91 -1.54 6.80 -3.25
CA LYS A 91 -1.64 6.27 -1.88
C LYS A 91 -3.03 5.75 -1.53
N MET A 92 -4.07 6.34 -2.09
CA MET A 92 -5.45 5.89 -1.90
C MET A 92 -5.67 4.53 -2.54
N GLU A 93 -5.12 4.33 -3.74
CA GLU A 93 -5.10 3.04 -4.43
C GLU A 93 -4.47 1.96 -3.55
N SER A 94 -3.27 2.22 -3.02
CA SER A 94 -2.56 1.29 -2.13
C SER A 94 -3.36 0.98 -0.86
N TYR A 95 -4.01 2.00 -0.28
CA TYR A 95 -4.86 1.83 0.88
C TYR A 95 -6.06 0.93 0.59
N LEU A 96 -6.77 1.15 -0.52
CA LEU A 96 -7.90 0.32 -0.96
C LEU A 96 -7.50 -1.14 -1.17
N GLN A 97 -6.37 -1.38 -1.85
CA GLN A 97 -5.82 -2.73 -1.99
C GLN A 97 -5.57 -3.37 -0.63
N GLY A 98 -4.95 -2.63 0.29
CA GLY A 98 -4.72 -3.07 1.68
C GLY A 98 -6.01 -3.44 2.40
N MET A 99 -7.10 -2.71 2.19
CA MET A 99 -8.41 -3.00 2.78
C MET A 99 -9.04 -4.28 2.23
N GLU A 100 -8.98 -4.49 0.91
CA GLU A 100 -9.50 -5.72 0.31
C GLU A 100 -8.67 -6.95 0.72
N TYR A 101 -7.34 -6.83 0.78
CA TYR A 101 -6.48 -7.90 1.29
C TYR A 101 -6.73 -8.19 2.77
N TRP A 102 -6.93 -7.15 3.59
CA TRP A 102 -7.29 -7.31 4.98
C TRP A 102 -8.61 -8.09 5.12
N LYS A 103 -9.61 -7.74 4.33
CA LYS A 103 -10.92 -8.41 4.32
C LYS A 103 -10.83 -9.87 3.84
N LYS A 104 -9.99 -10.15 2.84
CA LYS A 104 -9.83 -11.50 2.28
C LYS A 104 -9.05 -12.44 3.19
N TYR A 105 -7.97 -11.96 3.80
CA TYR A 105 -7.01 -12.83 4.51
C TYR A 105 -6.95 -12.59 6.02
N GLY A 106 -7.43 -11.44 6.52
CA GLY A 106 -7.46 -11.11 7.95
C GLY A 106 -6.10 -10.78 8.58
N LYS A 107 -5.00 -10.84 7.83
CA LYS A 107 -3.62 -10.72 8.33
C LYS A 107 -3.06 -9.30 8.35
N ILE A 108 -3.71 -8.37 7.65
CA ILE A 108 -3.24 -6.98 7.58
C ILE A 108 -3.64 -6.23 8.86
N ARG A 109 -2.72 -5.42 9.40
CA ARG A 109 -3.02 -4.54 10.54
C ARG A 109 -3.76 -3.30 10.09
N TYR A 110 -5.07 -3.42 9.92
CA TYR A 110 -5.98 -2.33 9.55
C TYR A 110 -5.70 -1.02 10.32
N LYS A 111 -5.49 -1.08 11.64
CA LYS A 111 -5.25 0.13 12.46
C LYS A 111 -3.99 0.91 12.07
N LEU A 112 -2.92 0.21 11.67
CA LEU A 112 -1.69 0.88 11.21
C LEU A 112 -1.92 1.56 9.86
N TRP A 113 -2.61 0.89 8.96
CA TRP A 113 -2.96 1.41 7.64
C TRP A 113 -3.91 2.62 7.72
N ALA A 114 -4.91 2.56 8.60
CA ALA A 114 -5.84 3.67 8.82
C ALA A 114 -5.14 4.89 9.43
N ARG A 115 -4.19 4.69 10.36
CA ARG A 115 -3.37 5.79 10.90
C ARG A 115 -2.51 6.42 9.80
N TRP A 116 -1.80 5.59 9.04
CA TRP A 116 -0.96 6.04 7.93
C TRP A 116 -1.76 6.83 6.88
N ALA A 117 -2.95 6.35 6.51
CA ALA A 117 -3.85 7.05 5.58
C ALA A 117 -4.18 8.47 6.05
N LYS A 118 -4.53 8.64 7.34
CA LYS A 118 -4.85 9.95 7.93
C LYS A 118 -3.66 10.92 7.96
N GLU A 119 -2.43 10.41 8.02
CA GLU A 119 -1.21 11.22 7.96
C GLU A 119 -0.83 11.64 6.53
N ILE A 120 -1.42 10.99 5.50
CA ILE A 120 -1.07 11.19 4.09
C ILE A 120 -2.12 12.01 3.34
N PHE A 121 -3.40 11.79 3.61
CA PHE A 121 -4.50 12.46 2.90
C PHE A 121 -4.86 13.79 3.54
N HIS A 122 -4.70 14.85 2.78
CA HIS A 122 -4.97 16.23 3.18
C HIS A 122 -5.95 16.93 2.23
N ASP A 123 -6.10 16.40 1.00
CA ASP A 123 -7.10 16.89 0.05
C ASP A 123 -8.51 16.50 0.50
N ALA A 124 -9.46 17.42 0.39
CA ALA A 124 -10.84 17.20 0.80
C ALA A 124 -11.48 15.98 0.13
N VAL A 125 -11.19 15.75 -1.15
CA VAL A 125 -11.72 14.60 -1.91
C VAL A 125 -11.22 13.29 -1.31
N PHE A 126 -9.93 13.19 -0.98
CA PHE A 126 -9.37 11.97 -0.40
C PHE A 126 -9.79 11.77 1.06
N ILE A 127 -10.00 12.85 1.82
CA ILE A 127 -10.51 12.76 3.20
C ILE A 127 -11.95 12.22 3.21
N GLU A 128 -12.82 12.77 2.36
CA GLU A 128 -14.20 12.29 2.22
C GLU A 128 -14.21 10.84 1.76
N PHE A 129 -13.44 10.51 0.72
CA PHE A 129 -13.38 9.16 0.21
C PHE A 129 -12.82 8.15 1.24
N LEU A 130 -11.81 8.55 2.03
CA LEU A 130 -11.29 7.72 3.13
C LEU A 130 -12.40 7.37 4.13
N ARG A 131 -13.26 8.34 4.49
CA ARG A 131 -14.39 8.12 5.39
C ARG A 131 -15.36 7.09 4.82
N GLU A 132 -15.77 7.25 3.56
CA GLU A 132 -16.69 6.33 2.89
C GLU A 132 -16.14 4.90 2.81
N VAL A 133 -14.84 4.77 2.54
CA VAL A 133 -14.15 3.48 2.55
C VAL A 133 -14.18 2.88 3.96
N ASP A 134 -13.72 3.62 4.97
CA ASP A 134 -13.70 3.14 6.36
C ASP A 134 -15.09 2.67 6.82
N GLU A 135 -16.14 3.45 6.56
CA GLU A 135 -17.52 3.09 6.89
C GLU A 135 -17.96 1.80 6.20
N ARG A 136 -17.71 1.66 4.90
CA ARG A 136 -18.06 0.46 4.14
C ARG A 136 -17.38 -0.80 4.69
N PHE A 137 -16.11 -0.72 5.05
CA PHE A 137 -15.36 -1.87 5.58
C PHE A 137 -15.69 -2.17 7.05
N GLN A 138 -16.02 -1.16 7.86
CA GLN A 138 -16.46 -1.35 9.25
C GLN A 138 -17.89 -1.90 9.34
N ASN A 139 -18.84 -1.35 8.57
CA ASN A 139 -20.24 -1.78 8.57
C ASN A 139 -20.43 -3.22 8.07
N ARG A 140 -19.60 -3.68 7.13
CA ARG A 140 -19.63 -5.10 6.70
C ARG A 140 -19.02 -6.05 7.72
N ARG A 141 -18.14 -5.58 8.61
CA ARG A 141 -17.58 -6.38 9.71
C ARG A 141 -18.62 -6.61 10.80
N THR A 142 -19.43 -5.61 11.14
CA THR A 142 -20.57 -5.75 12.07
C THR A 142 -21.66 -6.66 11.50
N GLN A 143 -21.93 -6.61 10.19
CA GLN A 143 -22.87 -7.56 9.55
C GLN A 143 -22.37 -9.02 9.58
N LYS A 144 -21.08 -9.29 9.35
CA LYS A 144 -20.51 -10.66 9.45
C LYS A 144 -20.56 -11.21 10.89
N ARG A 145 -20.35 -10.35 11.91
CA ARG A 145 -20.47 -10.72 13.33
C ARG A 145 -21.92 -10.97 13.79
N LYS A 146 -22.90 -10.33 13.14
CA LYS A 146 -24.33 -10.48 13.46
C LYS A 146 -25.01 -11.67 12.76
N ARG A 147 -24.33 -12.40 11.87
CA ARG A 147 -24.89 -13.65 11.32
C ARG A 147 -24.84 -14.73 12.41
N PRO A 148 -25.97 -15.25 12.90
CA PRO A 148 -25.96 -16.32 13.89
C PRO A 148 -25.32 -17.55 13.26
N VAL A 149 -24.43 -18.20 14.00
CA VAL A 149 -23.96 -19.55 13.68
C VAL A 149 -25.22 -20.42 13.67
N LYS A 150 -25.60 -20.97 12.51
CA LYS A 150 -26.68 -21.95 12.45
C LYS A 150 -26.34 -23.07 13.44
N PRO A 151 -27.22 -23.43 14.39
CA PRO A 151 -26.95 -24.54 15.29
C PRO A 151 -26.72 -25.78 14.44
N SER A 152 -25.57 -26.44 14.64
CA SER A 152 -25.27 -27.70 13.99
C SER A 152 -26.37 -28.69 14.35
N SER A 153 -27.08 -29.18 13.33
CA SER A 153 -28.09 -30.22 13.46
C SER A 153 -27.55 -31.37 14.32
N SER A 154 -28.25 -31.64 15.42
CA SER A 154 -28.06 -32.78 16.31
C SER A 154 -27.95 -34.07 15.49
N LYS A 155 -26.81 -34.76 15.59
CA LYS A 155 -26.76 -36.19 15.26
C LYS A 155 -27.51 -36.92 16.38
N SER A 156 -28.74 -37.31 16.08
CA SER A 156 -29.48 -38.30 16.86
C SER A 156 -28.75 -39.64 16.70
N VAL A 157 -28.00 -40.05 17.73
CA VAL A 157 -27.50 -41.42 17.84
C VAL A 157 -28.62 -42.24 18.47
N ARG A 158 -29.34 -42.99 17.64
CA ARG A 158 -30.24 -44.04 18.10
C ARG A 158 -29.40 -45.19 18.65
N LYS A 159 -29.64 -45.55 19.90
CA LYS A 159 -29.25 -46.85 20.49
C LYS A 159 -30.07 -47.96 19.83
N ALA A 160 -29.40 -49.04 19.47
CA ALA A 160 -29.93 -50.41 19.43
C ALA A 160 -28.78 -51.33 19.83
#